data_AF-A0A2V3UAS0-F1
#
_entry.id   AF-A0A2V3UAS0-F1
#
_cell.length_a   1.000
_cell.length_b   1.000
_cell.length_c   1.000
_cell.angle_alpha   90.00
_cell.angle_beta   90.00
_cell.angle_gamma   90.00
#
_symmetry.space_group_name_H-M   'P 1'
#
loop_
_entity.id
_entity.type
_entity.pdbx_description
1 polymer ?
#
loop_
_entity_poly.entity_id
_entity_poly.type
_entity_poly.pdbx_seq_one_letter_code
_entity_poly.pdbx_strand_id
1 'polypeptide(L)'
;MSAAGGDRHFAPGAAYRRGGFDKRAWIKAVNSVLKETRPGYEVRVVGFVDRPPVMTLVSRVDGVVVTLTRSIQPEETSVQAVECMIDVYERARKASAREEASRLYAAQYPDRVLPRRNLPRGRSRPRVEEPEEAAAPGMRP
;
A
#
# COMPACT_ATOMS: atom_id res chain seq x y z
N MET A 1 29.24 1.28 32.83
CA MET A 1 28.39 2.37 32.33
C MET A 1 27.98 2.04 30.91
N SER A 2 26.68 1.79 30.68
CA SER A 2 26.13 1.36 29.40
C SER A 2 25.81 2.58 28.54
N ALA A 3 26.44 2.71 27.37
CA ALA A 3 26.00 3.61 26.31
C ALA A 3 25.31 2.81 25.20
N ALA A 4 24.31 2.01 25.59
CA ALA A 4 23.33 1.44 24.68
C ALA A 4 22.32 2.53 24.29
N GLY A 5 22.75 3.46 23.45
CA GLY A 5 21.90 4.45 22.78
C GLY A 5 21.59 4.00 21.36
N GLY A 6 21.09 2.77 21.18
CA GLY A 6 20.60 2.31 19.89
C GLY A 6 19.29 3.03 19.58
N ASP A 7 19.35 3.98 18.64
CA ASP A 7 18.20 4.71 18.11
C ASP A 7 17.08 3.73 17.71
N ARG A 8 15.92 3.85 18.38
CA ARG A 8 14.78 2.93 18.24
C ARG A 8 13.82 3.33 17.11
N HIS A 9 14.26 4.17 16.18
CA HIS A 9 13.43 4.72 15.09
C HIS A 9 13.76 4.16 13.70
N PHE A 10 14.62 3.15 13.59
CA PHE A 10 15.03 2.65 12.29
C PHE A 10 14.04 1.64 11.70
N ALA A 11 13.61 1.89 10.47
CA ALA A 11 12.84 0.93 9.68
C ALA A 11 13.68 -0.35 9.49
N PRO A 12 13.15 -1.55 9.80
CA PRO A 12 13.83 -2.81 9.53
C PRO A 12 14.23 -2.92 8.05
N GLY A 13 15.51 -3.19 7.78
CA GLY A 13 16.08 -3.24 6.42
C GLY A 13 16.74 -1.95 5.94
N ALA A 14 16.71 -0.88 6.72
CA ALA A 14 17.46 0.35 6.45
C ALA A 14 18.99 0.14 6.53
N ALA A 15 19.72 0.57 5.50
CA ALA A 15 21.18 0.50 5.46
C ALA A 15 21.76 1.89 5.77
N TYR A 16 22.41 2.04 6.92
CA TYR A 16 23.04 3.30 7.33
C TYR A 16 24.57 3.20 7.27
N ARG A 17 25.23 4.26 6.79
CA ARG A 17 26.69 4.42 6.81
C ARG A 17 27.06 5.63 7.69
N ARG A 18 28.32 5.73 8.12
CA ARG A 18 28.80 6.92 8.84
C ARG A 18 28.61 8.14 7.94
N GLY A 19 27.65 9.01 8.27
CA GLY A 19 27.26 10.17 7.45
C GLY A 19 25.90 10.09 6.72
N GLY A 20 25.06 9.06 6.94
CA GLY A 20 23.66 9.08 6.50
C GLY A 20 23.12 7.74 5.97
N PHE A 21 21.91 7.79 5.41
CA PHE A 21 21.23 6.65 4.81
C PHE A 21 21.84 6.25 3.45
N ASP A 22 22.15 4.97 3.28
CA ASP A 22 22.69 4.42 2.03
C ASP A 22 21.58 3.82 1.17
N LYS A 23 21.06 4.66 0.27
CA LYS A 23 20.04 4.34 -0.73
C LYS A 23 20.39 3.11 -1.59
N ARG A 24 21.66 2.94 -1.96
CA ARG A 24 22.08 1.85 -2.85
C ARG A 24 22.13 0.53 -2.10
N ALA A 25 22.66 0.54 -0.88
CA ALA A 25 22.67 -0.64 -0.03
C ALA A 25 21.25 -1.10 0.32
N TRP A 26 20.33 -0.16 0.58
CA TRP A 26 18.91 -0.47 0.81
C TRP A 26 18.25 -1.14 -0.40
N ILE A 27 18.39 -0.57 -1.61
CA ILE A 27 17.85 -1.18 -2.84
C ILE A 27 18.38 -2.60 -3.02
N LYS A 28 19.69 -2.80 -2.81
CA LYS A 28 20.31 -4.13 -2.92
C LYS A 28 19.70 -5.11 -1.91
N ALA A 29 19.51 -4.69 -0.66
CA ALA A 29 18.91 -5.53 0.38
C ALA A 29 17.46 -5.91 0.03
N VAL A 30 16.63 -4.92 -0.31
CA VAL A 30 15.23 -5.14 -0.70
C VAL A 30 15.13 -6.07 -1.91
N ASN A 31 15.87 -5.79 -2.98
CA ASN A 31 15.79 -6.62 -4.19
C ASN A 31 16.34 -8.04 -3.98
N SER A 32 17.27 -8.23 -3.03
CA SER A 32 17.71 -9.58 -2.65
C SER A 32 16.56 -10.36 -2.00
N VAL A 33 15.85 -9.73 -1.05
CA VAL A 33 14.68 -10.35 -0.40
C VAL A 33 13.58 -10.60 -1.41
N LEU A 34 13.20 -9.60 -2.23
CA LEU A 34 12.15 -9.76 -3.22
C LEU A 34 12.46 -10.85 -4.25
N LYS A 35 13.73 -11.03 -4.63
CA LYS A 35 14.12 -12.12 -5.53
C LYS A 35 13.79 -13.50 -4.94
N GLU A 36 13.89 -13.65 -3.62
CA GLU A 36 13.62 -14.90 -2.91
C GLU A 36 12.13 -15.07 -2.57
N THR A 37 11.48 -14.02 -2.06
CA THR A 37 10.11 -14.11 -1.53
C THR A 37 9.04 -13.76 -2.55
N ARG A 38 9.33 -12.87 -3.51
CA ARG A 38 8.38 -12.26 -4.46
C ARG A 38 9.00 -12.16 -5.87
N PRO A 39 9.32 -13.29 -6.53
CA PRO A 39 9.94 -13.26 -7.85
C PRO A 39 9.06 -12.49 -8.85
N GLY A 40 9.71 -11.71 -9.71
CA GLY A 40 9.03 -10.81 -10.65
C GLY A 40 8.73 -9.42 -10.09
N TYR A 41 9.06 -9.12 -8.83
CA TYR A 41 8.98 -7.77 -8.27
C TYR A 41 10.38 -7.20 -8.02
N GLU A 42 10.57 -5.92 -8.33
CA GLU A 42 11.83 -5.22 -8.07
C GLU A 42 11.60 -3.74 -7.74
N VAL A 43 12.44 -3.19 -6.87
CA VAL A 43 12.56 -1.75 -6.66
C VAL A 43 13.65 -1.20 -7.55
N ARG A 44 13.32 -0.15 -8.30
CA ARG A 44 14.23 0.51 -9.24
C ARG A 44 14.30 2.01 -9.02
N VAL A 45 15.42 2.59 -9.42
CA VAL A 45 15.54 4.04 -9.55
C VAL A 45 15.15 4.42 -10.97
N VAL A 46 14.12 5.25 -11.11
CA VAL A 46 13.68 5.81 -12.39
C VAL A 46 14.11 7.26 -12.44
N GLY A 47 15.02 7.57 -13.35
CA GLY A 47 15.43 8.93 -13.65
C GLY A 47 14.47 9.56 -14.66
N PHE A 48 14.11 10.82 -14.43
CA PHE A 48 13.43 11.65 -15.41
C PHE A 48 14.37 12.77 -15.84
N VAL A 49 14.23 13.25 -17.07
CA VAL A 49 15.12 14.28 -17.63
C VAL A 49 15.08 15.57 -16.80
N ASP A 50 13.89 15.96 -16.33
CA ASP A 50 13.68 17.24 -15.64
C ASP A 50 13.34 17.11 -14.15
N ARG A 51 13.48 15.91 -13.56
CA ARG A 51 13.08 15.67 -12.16
C ARG A 51 14.11 14.82 -11.42
N PRO A 52 14.23 15.00 -10.08
CA PRO A 52 15.01 14.10 -9.27
C PRO A 52 14.60 12.64 -9.50
N PRO A 53 15.55 11.70 -9.54
CA PRO A 53 15.25 10.29 -9.69
C PRO A 53 14.37 9.82 -8.54
N VAL A 54 13.33 9.07 -8.86
CA VAL A 54 12.42 8.49 -7.86
C VAL A 54 12.63 6.99 -7.78
N MET A 55 12.42 6.43 -6.59
CA MET A 55 12.40 4.97 -6.44
C MET A 55 11.00 4.45 -6.66
N THR A 56 10.88 3.43 -7.49
CA THR A 56 9.61 2.85 -7.90
C THR A 56 9.61 1.35 -7.65
N LEU A 57 8.50 0.83 -7.12
CA LEU A 57 8.22 -0.59 -7.14
C LEU A 57 7.63 -0.95 -8.50
N VAL A 58 8.22 -1.91 -9.17
CA VAL A 58 7.75 -2.42 -10.45
C VAL A 58 7.52 -3.93 -10.37
N SER A 59 6.59 -4.39 -11.20
CA SER A 59 6.37 -5.80 -11.50
C SER A 59 6.89 -6.09 -12.91
N ARG A 60 7.59 -7.20 -13.07
CA ARG A 60 8.10 -7.71 -14.34
C ARG A 60 7.52 -9.09 -14.56
N VAL A 61 6.48 -9.14 -15.40
CA VAL A 61 5.79 -10.37 -15.77
C VAL A 61 5.89 -10.50 -17.28
N ASP A 62 6.44 -11.63 -17.75
CA ASP A 62 6.56 -11.97 -19.18
C ASP A 62 7.23 -10.87 -20.04
N GLY A 63 8.26 -10.22 -19.48
CA GLY A 63 9.00 -9.15 -20.17
C GLY A 63 8.34 -7.78 -20.12
N VAL A 64 7.08 -7.68 -19.68
CA VAL A 64 6.36 -6.41 -19.48
C VAL A 64 6.69 -5.84 -18.10
N VAL A 65 7.11 -4.57 -18.06
CA VAL A 65 7.37 -3.85 -16.82
C VAL A 65 6.18 -2.96 -16.49
N VAL A 66 5.54 -3.22 -15.36
CA VAL A 66 4.41 -2.44 -14.83
C VAL A 66 4.86 -1.70 -13.59
N THR A 67 4.69 -0.38 -13.56
CA THR A 67 4.96 0.43 -12.37
C THR A 67 3.80 0.33 -11.40
N LEU A 68 4.07 -0.12 -10.17
CA LEU A 68 3.06 -0.25 -9.12
C LEU A 68 2.98 1.01 -8.25
N THR A 69 4.15 1.53 -7.87
CA THR A 69 4.27 2.73 -7.02
C THR A 69 5.35 3.65 -7.58
N ARG A 70 5.03 4.95 -7.68
CA ARG A 70 5.92 5.97 -8.29
C ARG A 70 6.86 6.68 -7.31
N SER A 71 6.71 6.49 -6.01
CA SER A 71 7.52 7.18 -5.01
C SER A 71 7.67 6.36 -3.74
N ILE A 72 8.74 5.58 -3.64
CA ILE A 72 9.19 4.97 -2.40
C ILE A 72 10.22 5.90 -1.76
N GLN A 73 9.99 6.24 -0.48
CA GLN A 73 10.95 6.94 0.34
C GLN A 73 11.71 5.89 1.18
N PRO A 74 12.92 5.51 0.79
CA PRO A 74 13.62 4.38 1.41
C PRO A 74 14.01 4.65 2.86
N GLU A 75 14.10 5.92 3.28
CA GLU A 75 14.31 6.31 4.68
C GLU A 75 13.12 5.95 5.59
N GLU A 76 11.91 5.90 5.02
CA GLU A 76 10.64 5.70 5.73
C GLU A 76 10.01 4.33 5.45
N THR A 77 10.57 3.56 4.50
CA THR A 77 9.97 2.34 3.99
C THR A 77 10.80 1.12 4.37
N SER A 78 10.22 0.21 5.15
CA SER A 78 10.83 -1.09 5.46
C SER A 78 10.63 -2.10 4.32
N VAL A 79 11.41 -3.18 4.33
CA VAL A 79 11.23 -4.30 3.37
C VAL A 79 9.83 -4.90 3.49
N GLN A 80 9.33 -5.07 4.72
CA GLN A 80 8.00 -5.62 4.97
C GLN A 80 6.88 -4.70 4.44
N ALA A 81 7.08 -3.37 4.46
CA ALA A 81 6.15 -2.45 3.85
C ALA A 81 6.09 -2.64 2.33
N VAL A 82 7.23 -2.86 1.68
CA VAL A 82 7.29 -3.18 0.25
C VAL A 82 6.55 -4.49 -0.05
N GLU A 83 6.76 -5.54 0.74
CA GLU A 83 6.04 -6.82 0.58
C GLU A 83 4.53 -6.66 0.76
N CYS A 84 4.10 -5.84 1.74
CA CYS A 84 2.69 -5.53 1.95
C CYS A 84 2.07 -4.78 0.77
N MET A 85 2.80 -3.83 0.16
CA MET A 85 2.34 -3.14 -1.06
C MET A 85 2.12 -4.14 -2.21
N ILE A 86 3.00 -5.13 -2.36
CA ILE A 86 2.84 -6.21 -3.35
C ILE A 86 1.58 -7.04 -3.06
N ASP A 87 1.34 -7.40 -1.80
CA ASP A 87 0.14 -8.16 -1.41
C ASP A 87 -1.16 -7.42 -1.71
N VAL A 88 -1.20 -6.12 -1.41
CA VAL A 88 -2.37 -5.27 -1.71
C VAL A 88 -2.60 -5.21 -3.21
N TYR A 89 -1.54 -5.01 -4.00
CA TYR A 89 -1.64 -5.01 -5.46
C TYR A 89 -2.16 -6.33 -6.01
N GLU A 90 -1.60 -7.47 -5.58
CA GLU A 90 -2.02 -8.79 -6.01
C GLU A 90 -3.48 -9.09 -5.67
N ARG A 91 -3.90 -8.71 -4.45
CA ARG A 91 -5.31 -8.85 -4.03
C ARG A 91 -6.23 -8.00 -4.91
N ALA A 92 -5.88 -6.73 -5.15
CA ALA A 92 -6.66 -5.83 -5.99
C ALA A 92 -6.76 -6.35 -7.44
N ARG A 93 -5.65 -6.81 -8.01
CA ARG A 93 -5.59 -7.41 -9.35
C ARG A 93 -6.51 -8.63 -9.47
N LYS A 94 -6.45 -9.54 -8.49
CA LYS A 94 -7.31 -10.73 -8.46
C LYS A 94 -8.79 -10.39 -8.29
N ALA A 95 -9.12 -9.40 -7.45
CA ALA A 95 -10.48 -8.92 -7.29
C ALA A 95 -11.02 -8.33 -8.60
N SER A 96 -10.27 -7.43 -9.24
CA SER A 96 -10.64 -6.83 -10.51
C SER A 96 -10.83 -7.87 -11.62
N ALA A 97 -9.95 -8.86 -11.73
CA ALA A 97 -10.09 -9.94 -12.70
C ALA A 97 -11.37 -10.77 -12.47
N ARG A 98 -11.75 -11.02 -11.21
CA ARG A 98 -12.99 -11.73 -10.86
C ARG A 98 -14.23 -10.92 -11.21
N GLU A 99 -14.20 -9.62 -10.95
CA GLU A 99 -15.30 -8.71 -11.31
C GLU A 99 -15.49 -8.66 -12.82
N GLU A 100 -14.40 -8.53 -13.59
CA GLU A 100 -14.47 -8.49 -15.04
C GLU A 100 -14.92 -9.85 -15.62
N ALA A 101 -14.41 -10.97 -15.11
CA ALA A 101 -14.89 -12.29 -15.50
C ALA A 101 -16.39 -12.48 -15.21
N SER A 102 -16.87 -11.99 -14.06
CA SER A 102 -18.29 -12.01 -13.71
C SER A 102 -19.12 -11.14 -14.66
N ARG A 103 -18.61 -9.97 -15.04
CA ARG A 103 -19.25 -9.07 -15.99
C ARG A 103 -19.35 -9.68 -17.38
N LEU A 104 -18.27 -10.29 -17.87
CA LEU A 104 -18.23 -10.98 -19.16
C LEU A 104 -19.16 -12.20 -19.17
N TYR A 105 -19.17 -13.00 -18.10
CA TYR A 105 -20.08 -14.13 -17.95
C TYR A 105 -21.56 -13.67 -17.99
N ALA A 106 -21.89 -12.57 -17.31
CA ALA A 106 -23.23 -12.01 -17.32
C ALA A 106 -23.65 -11.45 -18.68
N ALA A 107 -22.71 -10.87 -19.43
CA ALA A 107 -22.94 -10.41 -20.79
C ALA A 107 -23.16 -11.58 -21.76
N GLN A 108 -22.44 -12.69 -21.57
CA GLN A 108 -22.51 -13.86 -22.45
C GLN A 108 -23.70 -14.79 -22.15
N TYR A 109 -24.12 -14.88 -20.88
CA TYR A 109 -25.22 -15.74 -20.44
C TYR A 109 -26.24 -14.97 -19.58
N PRO A 110 -26.95 -13.99 -20.15
CA PRO A 110 -27.87 -13.14 -19.39
C PRO A 110 -28.96 -13.93 -18.66
N ASP A 111 -29.46 -15.02 -19.27
CA ASP A 111 -30.54 -15.84 -18.72
C ASP A 111 -30.11 -16.76 -17.57
N ARG A 112 -28.79 -16.94 -17.36
CA ARG A 112 -28.24 -17.81 -16.31
C ARG A 112 -27.73 -17.05 -15.09
N VAL A 113 -27.71 -15.72 -15.15
CA VAL A 113 -27.35 -14.89 -13.99
C VAL A 113 -28.61 -14.66 -13.17
N LEU A 114 -28.71 -15.35 -12.03
CA LEU A 114 -29.75 -15.05 -11.05
C LEU A 114 -29.69 -13.56 -10.72
N PRO A 115 -30.82 -12.83 -10.77
CA PRO A 115 -30.83 -11.41 -10.44
C PRO A 115 -30.22 -11.25 -9.06
N ARG A 116 -29.20 -10.39 -8.94
CA ARG A 116 -28.65 -10.01 -7.63
C ARG A 116 -29.83 -9.59 -6.78
N ARG A 117 -30.17 -10.39 -5.77
CA ARG A 117 -31.20 -10.06 -4.78
C ARG A 117 -30.82 -8.66 -4.29
N ASN A 118 -31.65 -7.68 -4.62
CA ASN A 118 -31.56 -6.33 -4.08
C ASN A 118 -31.84 -6.44 -2.58
N LEU A 119 -30.83 -6.85 -1.81
CA LEU A 119 -30.86 -6.72 -0.37
C LEU A 119 -31.03 -5.22 -0.12
N PRO A 120 -32.09 -4.81 0.60
CA PRO A 120 -32.24 -3.40 0.94
C PRO A 120 -30.96 -2.99 1.65
N ARG A 121 -30.33 -1.91 1.16
CA ARG A 121 -29.27 -1.20 1.87
C ARG A 121 -29.85 -0.84 3.24
N GLY A 122 -29.61 -1.71 4.23
CA GLY A 122 -29.93 -1.46 5.62
C GLY A 122 -29.14 -0.26 6.08
N ARG A 123 -29.76 0.92 5.97
CA ARG A 123 -29.42 2.04 6.83
C ARG A 123 -29.69 1.59 8.25
N SER A 124 -28.65 1.23 8.97
CA SER A 124 -28.67 1.36 10.43
C SER A 124 -27.23 1.58 10.90
N ARG A 125 -26.79 2.84 10.80
CA ARG A 125 -25.82 3.34 11.77
C ARG A 125 -26.61 3.54 13.06
N PRO A 126 -26.20 2.97 14.21
CA PRO A 126 -26.70 3.45 15.48
C PRO A 126 -26.28 4.91 15.60
N ARG A 127 -27.27 5.78 15.82
CA ARG A 127 -27.07 7.20 16.11
C ARG A 127 -26.36 7.25 17.47
N VAL A 128 -25.09 7.64 17.47
CA VAL A 128 -24.41 8.08 18.68
C VAL A 128 -25.20 9.29 19.16
N GLU A 129 -25.87 9.17 20.30
CA GLU A 129 -26.38 10.32 21.04
C GLU A 129 -25.16 11.19 21.40
N GLU A 130 -25.14 12.41 20.87
CA GLU A 130 -24.15 13.41 21.26
C GLU A 130 -24.32 13.71 22.76
N PRO A 131 -23.21 13.90 23.50
CA PRO A 131 -23.27 14.19 24.92
C PRO A 131 -23.89 15.57 25.12
N GLU A 132 -24.87 15.63 26.01
CA GLU A 132 -25.56 16.85 26.45
C GLU A 132 -24.54 17.88 26.94
N GLU A 133 -24.22 18.85 26.08
CA GLU A 133 -23.31 19.95 26.39
C GLU A 133 -23.98 20.87 27.40
N ALA A 134 -23.31 21.06 28.53
CA ALA A 134 -23.71 21.92 29.62
C ALA A 134 -23.93 23.37 29.14
N ALA A 135 -25.19 23.75 28.92
CA ALA A 135 -25.57 25.14 28.80
C ALA A 135 -25.73 25.73 30.21
N ALA A 136 -24.66 26.37 30.71
CA ALA A 136 -24.72 27.23 31.88
C ALA A 136 -25.69 28.40 31.61
N PRO A 137 -26.71 28.65 32.46
CA PRO A 137 -27.53 29.84 32.32
C PRO A 137 -26.79 31.03 32.96
N GLY A 138 -26.11 31.80 32.11
CA GLY A 138 -25.65 33.15 32.42
C GLY A 138 -26.80 34.16 32.32
N MET A 139 -27.15 34.75 33.47
CA MET A 139 -27.58 36.13 33.74
C MET A 139 -28.28 36.94 32.64
N ARG A 140 -29.42 37.55 33.00
CA ARG A 140 -29.79 39.00 32.87
C ARG A 140 -31.29 39.22 33.13
N PRO A 141 -31.76 40.45 33.39
CA PRO A 141 -31.17 41.59 34.10
C PRO A 141 -31.76 41.78 35.51
#